data_AF-A0A150TTN2-F1
#
_entry.id   AF-A0A150TTN2-F1
#
_cell.length_a   1.000
_cell.length_b   1.000
_cell.length_c   1.000
_cell.angle_alpha   90.00
_cell.angle_beta   90.00
_cell.angle_gamma   90.00
#
_symmetry.space_group_name_H-M   'P 1'
#
loop_
_entity.id
_entity.type
_entity.pdbx_description
1 polymer ?
#
loop_
_entity_poly.entity_id
_entity_poly.type
_entity_poly.pdbx_seq_one_letter_code
_entity_poly.pdbx_strand_id
1 'polypeptide(L)'
;MSDVDLRWMDRCLELAGRAAGRTAPNPMVGSVIVRGGEVLAEGFHERAGLAHAEVDALRKLAGRAEGATLYVNLEPCCHHGRTPPCTDALLRSGVRRVVIGMIDPNPLVSGKGVALLESAGIEVTIGVRELACRELNRAYITRMAERSAAAARAAPTS
;
A
#
# COMPACT_ATOMS: atom_id res chain seq x y z
N MET A 1 14.35 -0.20 -12.59
CA MET A 1 13.05 -0.88 -12.43
C MET A 1 13.04 -2.09 -13.35
N SER A 2 12.67 -3.28 -12.86
CA SER A 2 12.70 -4.51 -13.67
C SER A 2 11.34 -4.79 -14.33
N ASP A 3 11.33 -5.52 -15.45
CA ASP A 3 10.08 -5.98 -16.09
C ASP A 3 9.23 -6.85 -15.16
N VAL A 4 9.87 -7.57 -14.25
CA VAL A 4 9.22 -8.37 -13.21
C VAL A 4 8.44 -7.46 -12.24
N ASP A 5 9.03 -6.36 -11.80
CA ASP A 5 8.36 -5.41 -10.91
C ASP A 5 7.17 -4.73 -11.59
N LEU A 6 7.31 -4.39 -12.87
CA LEU A 6 6.21 -3.85 -13.66
C LEU A 6 5.05 -4.85 -13.75
N ARG A 7 5.32 -6.12 -14.08
CA ARG A 7 4.32 -7.17 -14.19
C ARG A 7 3.53 -7.37 -12.90
N TRP A 8 4.22 -7.44 -11.76
CA TRP A 8 3.54 -7.66 -10.48
C TRP A 8 2.80 -6.42 -9.98
N MET A 9 3.27 -5.23 -10.34
CA MET A 9 2.53 -4.01 -10.07
C MET A 9 1.26 -3.90 -10.93
N ASP A 10 1.32 -4.30 -12.21
CA ASP A 10 0.14 -4.39 -13.08
C ASP A 10 -0.89 -5.34 -12.46
N ARG A 11 -0.45 -6.47 -11.89
CA ARG A 11 -1.32 -7.36 -11.14
C ARG A 11 -1.93 -6.72 -9.87
N CYS A 12 -1.16 -5.91 -9.14
CA CYS A 12 -1.69 -5.15 -7.99
C CYS A 12 -2.81 -4.19 -8.43
N LEU A 13 -2.64 -3.51 -9.57
CA LEU A 13 -3.65 -2.61 -10.13
C LEU A 13 -4.93 -3.36 -10.55
N GLU A 14 -4.81 -4.54 -11.18
CA GLU A 14 -5.95 -5.40 -11.51
C GLU A 14 -6.74 -5.81 -10.25
N LEU A 15 -6.03 -6.25 -9.21
CA LEU A 15 -6.63 -6.66 -7.93
C LEU A 15 -7.34 -5.48 -7.25
N ALA A 16 -6.70 -4.32 -7.21
CA ALA A 16 -7.27 -3.10 -6.64
C ALA A 16 -8.53 -2.66 -7.39
N GLY A 17 -8.52 -2.73 -8.73
CA GLY A 17 -9.66 -2.37 -9.59
C GLY A 17 -10.93 -3.20 -9.33
N ARG A 18 -10.81 -4.42 -8.79
CA ARG A 18 -11.96 -5.23 -8.39
C ARG A 18 -12.83 -4.55 -7.33
N ALA A 19 -12.27 -3.62 -6.55
CA ALA A 19 -12.99 -2.93 -5.48
C ALA A 19 -13.55 -1.55 -5.90
N ALA A 20 -13.54 -1.24 -7.20
CA ALA A 20 -14.11 0.00 -7.71
C ALA A 20 -15.53 0.26 -7.18
N GLY A 21 -15.74 1.48 -6.67
CA GLY A 21 -17.01 1.91 -6.09
C GLY A 21 -17.32 1.37 -4.69
N ARG A 22 -16.46 0.53 -4.09
CA ARG A 22 -16.74 -0.15 -2.80
C ARG A 22 -15.82 0.25 -1.65
N THR A 23 -14.68 0.87 -1.95
CA THR A 23 -13.69 1.25 -0.93
C THR A 23 -13.90 2.65 -0.38
N ALA A 24 -14.57 3.54 -1.11
CA ALA A 24 -14.79 4.92 -0.68
C ALA A 24 -15.34 4.97 0.77
N PRO A 25 -14.74 5.76 1.67
CA PRO A 25 -13.71 6.79 1.45
C PRO A 25 -12.27 6.29 1.16
N ASN A 26 -11.93 5.06 1.46
CA ASN A 26 -10.58 4.52 1.38
C ASN A 26 -10.07 4.35 -0.06
N PRO A 27 -8.74 4.27 -0.28
CA PRO A 27 -8.17 4.00 -1.59
C PRO A 27 -8.48 2.58 -2.08
N MET A 28 -8.35 2.36 -3.38
CA MET A 28 -8.27 1.02 -3.96
C MET A 28 -6.83 0.53 -3.88
N VAL A 29 -6.64 -0.58 -3.17
CA VAL A 29 -5.32 -1.17 -2.95
C VAL A 29 -5.37 -2.65 -3.26
N GLY A 30 -4.35 -3.12 -3.97
CA GLY A 30 -4.07 -4.51 -4.30
C GLY A 30 -2.63 -4.83 -3.92
N SER A 31 -2.38 -6.07 -3.53
CA SER A 31 -1.07 -6.55 -3.11
C SER A 31 -0.82 -7.98 -3.59
N VAL A 32 0.42 -8.26 -3.96
CA VAL A 32 0.88 -9.57 -4.43
C VAL A 32 2.16 -9.93 -3.67
N ILE A 33 2.25 -11.16 -3.17
CA ILE A 33 3.44 -11.68 -2.50
C ILE A 33 4.08 -12.74 -3.40
N VAL A 34 5.36 -12.56 -3.73
CA VAL A 34 6.09 -13.38 -4.70
C VAL A 34 7.38 -13.91 -4.10
N ARG A 35 7.72 -15.17 -4.38
CA ARG A 35 9.01 -15.77 -4.07
C ARG A 35 9.48 -16.65 -5.21
N GLY A 36 10.74 -16.54 -5.62
CA GLY A 36 11.28 -17.36 -6.72
C GLY A 36 10.57 -17.16 -8.06
N GLY A 37 9.89 -16.03 -8.26
CA GLY A 37 9.08 -15.77 -9.46
C GLY A 37 7.65 -16.32 -9.41
N GLU A 38 7.27 -17.00 -8.33
CA GLU A 38 5.93 -17.57 -8.13
C GLU A 38 5.09 -16.72 -7.18
N VAL A 39 3.81 -16.58 -7.48
CA VAL A 39 2.84 -15.92 -6.59
C VAL A 39 2.50 -16.85 -5.43
N LEU A 40 2.80 -16.42 -4.21
CA LEU A 40 2.41 -17.13 -2.99
C LEU A 40 1.00 -16.75 -2.56
N ALA A 41 0.67 -15.46 -2.63
CA ALA A 41 -0.65 -14.95 -2.27
C ALA A 41 -0.93 -13.61 -2.95
N GLU A 42 -2.22 -13.32 -3.08
CA GLU A 42 -2.76 -12.07 -3.58
C GLU A 42 -3.77 -11.54 -2.59
N GLY A 43 -3.93 -10.23 -2.50
CA GLY A 43 -4.96 -9.60 -1.68
C GLY A 43 -5.37 -8.23 -2.19
N PHE A 44 -6.54 -7.76 -1.76
CA PHE A 44 -7.00 -6.43 -2.09
C PHE A 44 -7.94 -5.89 -1.02
N HIS A 45 -8.04 -4.56 -0.92
CA HIS A 45 -8.95 -3.92 0.01
C HIS A 45 -10.38 -3.98 -0.54
N GLU A 46 -11.19 -4.94 -0.09
CA GLU A 46 -12.54 -5.18 -0.62
C GLU A 46 -13.53 -4.05 -0.38
N ARG A 47 -13.51 -3.46 0.84
CA ARG A 47 -14.39 -2.37 1.26
C ARG A 47 -13.86 -1.68 2.51
N ALA A 48 -14.29 -0.45 2.75
CA ALA A 48 -13.92 0.30 3.95
C ALA A 48 -14.21 -0.49 5.25
N GLY A 49 -13.23 -0.51 6.16
CA GLY A 49 -13.33 -1.22 7.44
C GLY A 49 -12.96 -2.71 7.40
N LEU A 50 -12.73 -3.29 6.22
CA LEU A 50 -12.09 -4.60 6.10
C LEU A 50 -10.57 -4.48 6.06
N ALA A 51 -9.89 -5.63 6.02
CA ALA A 51 -8.44 -5.71 5.92
C ALA A 51 -7.92 -4.91 4.71
N HIS A 52 -6.75 -4.30 4.90
CA HIS A 52 -5.97 -3.73 3.81
C HIS A 52 -5.38 -4.85 2.94
N ALA A 53 -4.98 -4.51 1.72
CA ALA A 53 -4.54 -5.47 0.72
C ALA A 53 -3.36 -6.34 1.19
N GLU A 54 -2.39 -5.72 1.86
CA GLU A 54 -1.20 -6.38 2.39
C GLU A 54 -1.58 -7.40 3.48
N VAL A 55 -2.51 -7.02 4.36
CA VAL A 55 -3.01 -7.89 5.43
C VAL A 55 -3.85 -9.03 4.87
N ASP A 56 -4.68 -8.77 3.86
CA ASP A 56 -5.46 -9.80 3.18
C ASP A 56 -4.55 -10.84 2.49
N ALA A 57 -3.51 -10.39 1.78
CA ALA A 57 -2.52 -11.27 1.17
C ALA A 57 -1.75 -12.07 2.23
N LEU A 58 -1.28 -11.42 3.30
CA LEU A 58 -0.53 -12.07 4.37
C LEU A 58 -1.36 -13.10 5.14
N ARG A 59 -2.66 -12.86 5.37
CA ARG A 59 -3.55 -13.82 6.06
C ARG A 59 -3.63 -15.16 5.34
N LYS A 60 -3.57 -15.15 4.01
CA LYS A 60 -3.55 -16.38 3.17
C LYS A 60 -2.27 -17.20 3.36
N LEU A 61 -1.23 -16.58 3.92
CA LEU A 61 0.05 -17.21 4.27
C LEU A 61 0.25 -17.34 5.79
N ALA A 62 -0.85 -17.34 6.56
CA ALA A 62 -0.79 -17.36 8.03
C ALA A 62 0.10 -16.24 8.63
N GLY A 63 0.19 -15.10 7.95
CA GLY A 63 1.00 -13.96 8.36
C GLY A 63 2.50 -14.10 8.09
N ARG A 64 2.97 -15.14 7.39
CA ARG A 64 4.39 -15.40 7.13
C ARG A 64 4.71 -15.34 5.64
N ALA A 65 5.77 -14.61 5.29
CA ALA A 65 6.23 -14.41 3.92
C ALA A 65 7.76 -14.29 3.86
N GLU A 66 8.47 -15.06 4.69
CA GLU A 66 9.94 -15.02 4.87
C GLU A 66 10.75 -14.99 3.57
N GLY A 67 11.52 -13.93 3.35
CA GLY A 67 12.36 -13.81 2.14
C GLY A 67 11.59 -13.56 0.84
N ALA A 68 10.28 -13.34 0.89
CA ALA A 68 9.48 -12.94 -0.26
C ALA A 68 9.61 -11.44 -0.57
N THR A 69 9.17 -11.07 -1.77
CA THR A 69 8.90 -9.69 -2.18
C THR A 69 7.41 -9.42 -2.12
N LEU A 70 7.00 -8.33 -1.48
CA LEU A 70 5.62 -7.85 -1.51
C LEU A 70 5.51 -6.67 -2.48
N TYR A 71 4.54 -6.73 -3.37
CA TYR A 71 4.14 -5.66 -4.27
C TYR A 71 2.85 -5.03 -3.76
N VAL A 72 2.75 -3.71 -3.82
CA VAL A 72 1.54 -2.97 -3.43
C VAL A 72 1.44 -1.64 -4.19
N ASN A 73 0.26 -1.31 -4.70
CA ASN A 73 0.07 -0.12 -5.54
C ASN A 73 0.03 1.22 -4.77
N LEU A 74 0.03 1.21 -3.45
CA LEU A 74 0.01 2.39 -2.58
C LEU A 74 0.91 2.13 -1.35
N GLU A 75 1.59 3.16 -0.86
CA GLU A 75 2.45 3.05 0.33
C GLU A 75 1.72 2.42 1.53
N PRO A 76 2.33 1.39 2.19
CA PRO A 76 1.75 0.76 3.37
C PRO A 76 1.54 1.74 4.51
N CYS A 77 0.36 1.70 5.15
CA CYS A 77 0.07 2.60 6.25
C CYS A 77 0.96 2.31 7.49
N CYS A 78 1.43 3.38 8.12
CA CYS A 78 2.33 3.36 9.28
C CYS A 78 1.77 4.04 10.53
N HIS A 79 0.49 4.39 10.53
CA HIS A 79 -0.19 5.04 11.66
C HIS A 79 -1.31 4.16 12.19
N HIS A 80 -1.60 4.29 13.48
CA HIS A 80 -2.71 3.57 14.12
C HIS A 80 -4.03 4.25 13.75
N GLY A 81 -4.85 3.55 12.97
CA GLY A 81 -6.21 3.97 12.62
C GLY A 81 -7.26 3.05 13.26
N ARG A 82 -8.26 2.65 12.48
CA ARG A 82 -9.24 1.62 12.91
C ARG A 82 -8.64 0.22 12.96
N THR A 83 -7.58 0.00 12.18
CA THR A 83 -6.79 -1.24 12.15
C THR A 83 -5.34 -0.92 12.51
N PRO A 84 -4.57 -1.91 13.00
CA PRO A 84 -3.14 -1.77 13.15
C PRO A 84 -2.46 -1.40 11.82
N PRO A 85 -1.26 -0.77 11.85
CA PRO A 85 -0.51 -0.42 10.66
C PRO A 85 -0.14 -1.64 9.80
N CYS A 86 -0.17 -1.48 8.47
CA CYS A 86 0.31 -2.51 7.54
C CYS A 86 1.81 -2.74 7.71
N THR A 87 2.58 -1.70 8.00
CA THR A 87 4.03 -1.81 8.24
C THR A 87 4.36 -2.85 9.32
N ASP A 88 3.59 -2.89 10.40
CA ASP A 88 3.80 -3.86 11.48
C ASP A 88 3.57 -5.30 11.02
N ALA A 89 2.58 -5.51 10.15
CA ALA A 89 2.32 -6.83 9.56
C ALA A 89 3.44 -7.25 8.61
N LEU A 90 3.96 -6.32 7.80
CA LEU A 90 5.09 -6.56 6.90
C LEU A 90 6.34 -6.95 7.68
N LEU A 91 6.68 -6.19 8.74
CA LEU A 91 7.83 -6.50 9.60
C LEU A 91 7.74 -7.91 10.21
N ARG A 92 6.58 -8.28 10.77
CA ARG A 92 6.37 -9.62 11.36
C ARG A 92 6.36 -10.75 10.34
N SER A 93 6.02 -10.46 9.09
CA SER A 93 5.92 -11.48 8.05
C SER A 93 7.27 -12.01 7.57
N GLY A 94 8.34 -11.24 7.74
CA GLY A 94 9.67 -11.59 7.25
C GLY A 94 9.88 -11.35 5.76
N VAL A 95 9.03 -10.54 5.09
CA VAL A 95 9.33 -10.07 3.73
C VAL A 95 10.68 -9.36 3.71
N ARG A 96 11.44 -9.56 2.63
CA ARG A 96 12.78 -8.98 2.47
C ARG A 96 12.78 -7.73 1.61
N ARG A 97 11.78 -7.62 0.72
CA ARG A 97 11.65 -6.51 -0.21
C ARG A 97 10.19 -6.08 -0.34
N VAL A 98 9.95 -4.78 -0.42
CA VAL A 98 8.63 -4.18 -0.67
C VAL A 98 8.72 -3.24 -1.87
N VAL A 99 7.86 -3.45 -2.85
CA VAL A 99 7.81 -2.67 -4.09
C VAL A 99 6.48 -1.91 -4.12
N ILE A 100 6.58 -0.59 -4.19
CA ILE A 100 5.48 0.35 -3.96
C ILE A 100 5.17 1.12 -5.25
N GLY A 101 3.89 1.19 -5.58
CA GLY A 101 3.43 1.87 -6.79
C GLY A 101 3.50 3.39 -6.70
N MET A 102 2.89 3.95 -5.65
CA MET A 102 2.94 5.39 -5.37
C MET A 102 3.03 5.66 -3.86
N ILE A 103 3.62 6.81 -3.50
CA ILE A 103 3.61 7.34 -2.12
C ILE A 103 2.20 7.77 -1.73
N ASP A 104 1.80 7.53 -0.48
CA ASP A 104 0.47 7.93 -0.01
C ASP A 104 0.41 9.47 0.14
N PRO A 105 -0.57 10.16 -0.46
CA PRO A 105 -0.76 11.60 -0.28
C PRO A 105 -1.22 11.99 1.13
N ASN A 106 -1.64 11.04 1.97
CA ASN A 106 -2.04 11.30 3.34
C ASN A 106 -0.83 11.77 4.18
N PRO A 107 -0.84 12.97 4.78
CA PRO A 107 0.29 13.49 5.57
C PRO A 107 0.69 12.61 6.78
N LEU A 108 -0.22 11.75 7.24
CA LEU A 108 0.05 10.79 8.30
C LEU A 108 0.90 9.59 7.82
N VAL A 109 0.94 9.33 6.51
CA VAL A 109 1.64 8.19 5.89
C VAL A 109 2.79 8.65 5.00
N SER A 110 2.61 9.70 4.22
CA SER A 110 3.50 10.16 3.15
C SER A 110 5.00 10.00 3.46
N GLY A 111 5.60 8.95 2.89
CA GLY A 111 7.02 8.59 3.02
C GLY A 111 7.44 7.99 4.37
N LYS A 112 6.58 8.05 5.40
CA LYS A 112 6.86 7.53 6.74
C LYS A 112 6.77 6.01 6.78
N GLY A 113 5.88 5.40 5.99
CA GLY A 113 5.79 3.95 5.86
C GLY A 113 7.02 3.37 5.18
N VAL A 114 7.47 4.02 4.10
CA VAL A 114 8.73 3.70 3.41
C VAL A 114 9.91 3.79 4.38
N ALA A 115 10.11 4.93 5.04
CA ALA A 115 11.24 5.13 5.95
C ALA A 115 11.26 4.11 7.09
N LEU A 116 10.08 3.74 7.64
CA LEU A 116 9.96 2.73 8.68
C LEU A 116 10.43 1.36 8.17
N LEU A 117 9.97 0.91 6.99
CA LEU A 117 10.37 -0.38 6.42
C LEU A 117 11.88 -0.42 6.12
N GLU A 118 12.43 0.65 5.55
CA GLU A 118 13.87 0.77 5.28
C GLU A 118 14.70 0.73 6.56
N SER A 119 14.27 1.45 7.61
CA SER A 119 14.97 1.45 8.91
C SER A 119 15.03 0.08 9.58
N ALA A 120 14.09 -0.81 9.24
CA ALA A 120 14.03 -2.19 9.71
C ALA A 120 14.79 -3.18 8.82
N GLY A 121 15.50 -2.70 7.80
CA GLY A 121 16.32 -3.52 6.90
C GLY A 121 15.56 -4.18 5.75
N ILE A 122 14.32 -3.76 5.47
CA ILE A 122 13.58 -4.19 4.29
C ILE A 122 14.05 -3.36 3.09
N GLU A 123 14.36 -4.02 1.97
CA GLU A 123 14.65 -3.32 0.71
C GLU A 123 13.37 -2.70 0.15
N VAL A 124 13.36 -1.40 -0.11
CA VAL A 124 12.17 -0.72 -0.66
C VAL A 124 12.46 -0.16 -2.05
N THR A 125 11.55 -0.38 -2.99
CA THR A 125 11.53 0.26 -4.31
C THR A 125 10.23 1.03 -4.45
N ILE A 126 10.28 2.32 -4.82
CA ILE A 126 9.10 3.17 -5.00
C ILE A 126 8.93 3.61 -6.46
N GLY A 127 7.71 4.02 -6.82
CA GLY A 127 7.42 4.65 -8.12
C GLY A 127 7.15 3.66 -9.27
N VAL A 128 6.87 2.40 -8.97
CA VAL A 128 6.58 1.39 -10.01
C VAL A 128 5.17 1.61 -10.55
N ARG A 129 5.01 1.86 -11.85
CA ARG A 129 3.69 2.20 -12.45
C ARG A 129 3.00 3.37 -11.73
N GLU A 130 3.76 4.35 -11.24
CA GLU A 130 3.23 5.43 -10.42
C GLU A 130 2.06 6.17 -11.07
N LEU A 131 2.17 6.52 -12.35
CA LEU A 131 1.08 7.21 -13.07
C LEU A 131 -0.22 6.40 -13.07
N ALA A 132 -0.15 5.10 -13.30
CA ALA A 132 -1.32 4.23 -13.28
C ALA A 132 -1.90 4.05 -11.86
N CYS A 133 -1.03 3.98 -10.85
CA CYS A 133 -1.45 3.95 -9.44
C CYS A 133 -2.17 5.23 -9.03
N ARG A 134 -1.68 6.38 -9.49
CA ARG A 134 -2.30 7.69 -9.25
C ARG A 134 -3.63 7.83 -9.96
N GLU A 135 -3.73 7.35 -11.21
CA GLU A 135 -5.00 7.39 -11.96
C GLU A 135 -6.06 6.52 -11.29
N LEU A 136 -5.71 5.28 -10.91
CA LEU A 136 -6.60 4.39 -10.17
C LEU A 136 -7.14 5.07 -8.90
N ASN A 137 -6.28 5.76 -8.15
CA ASN A 137 -6.63 6.40 -6.87
C ASN A 137 -6.94 7.90 -6.98
N ARG A 138 -7.26 8.43 -8.17
CA ARG A 138 -7.45 9.87 -8.39
C ARG A 138 -8.42 10.52 -7.40
N ALA A 139 -9.57 9.90 -7.17
CA ALA A 139 -10.58 10.40 -6.23
C ALA A 139 -10.06 10.43 -4.77
N TYR A 140 -9.29 9.42 -4.36
CA TYR A 140 -8.68 9.40 -3.03
C TYR A 140 -7.64 10.52 -2.87
N ILE A 141 -6.79 10.73 -3.89
CA ILE A 141 -5.76 11.77 -3.90
C ILE A 141 -6.38 13.16 -3.78
N THR A 142 -7.39 13.47 -4.61
CA THR A 142 -8.11 14.75 -4.56
C THR A 142 -8.65 15.02 -3.16
N ARG A 143 -9.30 14.01 -2.56
CA ARG A 143 -9.87 14.13 -1.22
C ARG A 143 -8.82 14.33 -0.13
N MET A 144 -7.65 13.72 -0.24
CA MET A 144 -6.56 13.95 0.71
C MET A 144 -6.02 15.39 0.57
N ALA A 145 -5.86 15.90 -0.65
CA ALA A 145 -5.44 17.28 -0.88
C ALA A 145 -6.43 18.29 -0.29
N GLU A 146 -7.74 18.08 -0.50
CA GLU A 146 -8.79 18.92 0.07
C GLU A 146 -8.78 18.92 1.60
N ARG A 147 -8.61 17.74 2.22
CA ARG A 147 -8.52 17.60 3.69
C ARG A 147 -7.29 18.32 4.25
N SER A 148 -6.14 18.17 3.61
CA SER A 148 -4.92 18.87 4.02
C SER A 148 -5.07 20.38 3.94
N ALA A 149 -5.66 20.89 2.86
CA ALA A 149 -5.94 22.31 2.70
C ALA A 149 -6.94 22.84 3.75
N ALA A 150 -7.98 22.06 4.07
CA ALA A 150 -8.93 22.41 5.11
C ALA A 150 -8.29 22.44 6.50
N ALA A 151 -7.44 21.47 6.83
CA ALA A 151 -6.71 21.43 8.09
C ALA A 151 -5.74 22.61 8.25
N ALA A 152 -5.02 22.98 7.19
CA ALA A 152 -4.12 24.13 7.19
C ALA A 152 -4.85 25.46 7.45
N ARG A 153 -6.07 25.63 6.89
CA ARG A 153 -6.91 26.81 7.13
C ARG A 153 -7.49 26.89 8.55
N ALA A 154 -7.62 25.75 9.23
CA ALA A 154 -8.19 25.67 10.58
C ALA A 154 -7.12 25.76 11.70
N ALA A 155 -5.83 25.72 11.35
CA ALA A 155 -4.76 25.89 12.33
C ALA A 155 -4.75 27.37 12.82
N PRO A 156 -4.76 27.62 14.13
CA PRO A 156 -4.69 28.98 14.66
C PRO A 156 -3.39 29.64 14.19
N THR A 157 -3.49 30.85 13.65
CA THR A 157 -2.33 31.69 13.37
C THR A 157 -1.70 32.07 14.69
N SER A 158 -0.54 31.46 14.98
CA SER A 158 0.35 31.82 16.09
C SER A 158 0.87 33.24 15.96
#